data_AF-A0A8J0VG06-F1
#
_entry.id   AF-A0A8J0VG06-F1
#
_cell.length_a   1.000
_cell.length_b   1.000
_cell.length_c   1.000
_cell.angle_alpha   90.00
_cell.angle_beta   90.00
_cell.angle_gamma   90.00
#
_symmetry.space_group_name_H-M   'P 1'
#
loop_
_entity.id
_entity.type
_entity.pdbx_description
1 polymer ?
#
loop_
_entity_poly.entity_id
_entity_poly.type
_entity_poly.pdbx_seq_one_letter_code
_entity_poly.pdbx_strand_id
1 'polypeptide(L)'
;MGESESGENTYCIRLNFQHKFKSASVKDCIRSVLKEELSDKQYVPEDVPQLTRFLSETVKDKLKDIGFDRYKMVVQVVIGEQRGEGAK
;
A
#
# COMPACT_ATOMS: atom_id res chain seq x y z
N MET A 1 40.13 -31.46 -15.28
CA MET A 1 39.66 -30.32 -14.46
C MET A 1 39.49 -29.13 -15.38
N GLY A 2 38.28 -28.56 -15.43
CA GLY A 2 37.96 -27.41 -16.25
C GLY A 2 36.49 -27.06 -16.00
N GLU A 3 36.20 -26.56 -14.81
CA GLU A 3 34.89 -25.98 -14.50
C GLU A 3 34.81 -24.63 -15.20
N SER A 4 33.93 -24.51 -16.20
CA SER A 4 33.53 -23.22 -16.76
C SER A 4 32.21 -22.84 -16.10
N GLU A 5 32.29 -21.87 -15.19
CA GLU A 5 31.14 -21.23 -14.56
C GLU A 5 30.20 -20.69 -15.65
N SER A 6 29.07 -21.37 -15.84
CA SER A 6 27.97 -20.87 -16.64
C SER A 6 27.29 -19.78 -15.82
N GLY A 7 27.55 -18.52 -16.15
CA GLY A 7 26.87 -17.37 -15.57
C GLY A 7 25.36 -17.49 -15.82
N GLU A 8 24.64 -17.98 -14.81
CA GLU A 8 23.20 -18.13 -14.84
C GLU A 8 22.59 -16.74 -14.97
N ASN A 9 21.85 -16.49 -16.06
CA ASN A 9 21.09 -15.27 -16.26
C ASN A 9 20.01 -15.16 -15.16
N THR A 10 20.38 -14.58 -14.02
CA THR A 10 19.56 -14.43 -12.80
C THR A 10 18.49 -13.34 -12.95
N TYR A 11 18.43 -12.68 -14.13
CA TYR A 11 17.38 -11.73 -14.45
C TYR A 11 16.05 -12.47 -14.66
N CYS A 12 15.34 -12.77 -13.57
CA CYS A 12 13.97 -13.25 -13.60
C CYS A 12 13.02 -12.14 -14.09
N ILE A 13 12.86 -12.06 -15.41
CA ILE A 13 11.93 -11.15 -16.11
C ILE A 13 10.47 -11.41 -15.68
N ARG A 14 10.16 -12.65 -15.29
CA ARG A 14 8.85 -13.03 -14.77
C ARG A 14 8.80 -12.80 -13.26
N LEU A 15 7.87 -11.96 -12.79
CA LEU A 15 7.50 -11.94 -11.38
C LEU A 15 6.92 -13.29 -10.98
N ASN A 16 7.52 -13.92 -9.96
CA ASN A 16 6.91 -15.04 -9.25
C ASN A 16 5.44 -14.71 -8.99
N PHE A 17 4.55 -15.69 -9.18
CA PHE A 17 3.12 -15.51 -8.95
C PHE A 17 2.80 -14.99 -7.54
N GLN A 18 3.68 -15.25 -6.58
CA GLN A 18 3.60 -14.73 -5.21
C GLN A 18 3.77 -13.20 -5.14
N HIS A 19 4.61 -12.62 -6.02
CA HIS A 19 4.86 -11.18 -6.09
C HIS A 19 3.92 -10.46 -7.07
N LYS A 20 2.94 -11.14 -7.69
CA LYS A 20 1.95 -10.45 -8.53
C LYS A 20 1.12 -9.51 -7.67
N PHE A 21 0.87 -8.30 -8.19
CA PHE A 21 -0.01 -7.34 -7.55
C PHE A 21 -1.43 -7.91 -7.40
N LYS A 22 -1.85 -8.17 -6.16
CA LYS A 22 -3.19 -8.66 -5.83
C LYS A 22 -4.05 -7.49 -5.38
N SER A 23 -4.80 -6.92 -6.32
CA SER A 23 -5.66 -5.77 -6.05
C SER A 23 -6.70 -6.03 -4.96
N ALA A 24 -7.21 -7.27 -4.83
CA ALA A 24 -8.12 -7.66 -3.76
C ALA A 24 -7.45 -7.54 -2.38
N SER A 25 -6.29 -8.19 -2.20
CA SER A 25 -5.53 -8.14 -0.95
C SER A 25 -5.14 -6.71 -0.56
N VAL A 26 -4.77 -5.89 -1.55
CA VAL A 26 -4.47 -4.46 -1.34
C VAL A 26 -5.70 -3.67 -0.90
N LYS A 27 -6.85 -3.87 -1.57
CA LYS A 27 -8.11 -3.22 -1.18
C LYS A 27 -8.56 -3.62 0.23
N ASP A 28 -8.45 -4.90 0.57
CA ASP A 28 -8.80 -5.40 1.91
C ASP A 28 -7.87 -4.82 2.97
N CYS A 29 -6.56 -4.75 2.69
CA CYS A 29 -5.59 -4.12 3.57
C CYS A 29 -5.92 -2.64 3.81
N ILE A 30 -6.18 -1.87 2.74
CA ILE A 30 -6.54 -0.45 2.84
C ILE A 30 -7.81 -0.29 3.66
N ARG A 31 -8.84 -1.10 3.40
CA ARG A 31 -10.12 -1.05 4.11
C ARG A 31 -9.97 -1.41 5.59
N SER A 32 -9.11 -2.37 5.93
CA SER A 32 -8.80 -2.71 7.32
C SER A 32 -8.16 -1.52 8.03
N VAL A 33 -7.10 -0.95 7.45
CA VAL A 33 -6.40 0.20 8.04
C VAL A 33 -7.34 1.38 8.24
N LEU A 34 -8.13 1.72 7.21
CA LEU A 34 -9.09 2.82 7.31
C LEU A 34 -10.14 2.54 8.40
N LYS A 35 -10.63 1.31 8.51
CA LYS A 35 -11.59 0.95 9.55
C LYS A 35 -10.95 1.03 10.94
N GLU A 36 -9.77 0.45 11.13
CA GLU A 36 -9.06 0.47 12.42
C GLU A 36 -8.77 1.90 12.89
N GLU A 37 -8.33 2.78 11.99
CA GLU A 37 -7.90 4.14 12.34
C GLU A 37 -9.02 5.18 12.39
N LEU A 38 -10.09 4.99 11.60
CA LEU A 38 -11.18 5.96 11.47
C LEU A 38 -12.48 5.55 12.17
N SER A 39 -12.65 4.29 12.62
CA SER A 39 -13.94 3.88 13.23
C SER A 39 -14.30 4.68 14.47
N ASP A 40 -13.31 5.10 15.26
CA ASP A 40 -13.51 5.80 16.54
C ASP A 40 -13.12 7.29 16.50
N LYS A 41 -12.74 7.81 15.32
CA LYS A 41 -12.29 9.20 15.18
C LYS A 41 -13.39 10.10 14.63
N GLN A 42 -13.64 11.20 15.32
CA GLN A 42 -14.43 12.31 14.80
C GLN A 42 -13.57 13.19 13.89
N TYR A 43 -14.18 13.80 12.88
CA TYR A 43 -13.48 14.75 12.01
C TYR A 43 -13.08 15.99 12.82
N VAL A 44 -11.77 16.18 13.01
CA VAL A 44 -11.18 17.36 13.64
C VAL A 44 -10.23 18.01 12.63
N PRO A 45 -10.53 19.21 12.11
CA PRO A 45 -9.76 19.80 11.01
C PRO A 45 -8.28 20.04 11.34
N GLU A 46 -7.95 20.23 12.61
CA GLU A 46 -6.58 20.40 13.09
C GLU A 46 -5.75 19.10 13.00
N ASP A 47 -6.39 17.95 13.22
CA ASP A 47 -5.75 16.63 13.20
C ASP A 47 -5.70 16.01 11.79
N VAL A 48 -6.56 16.46 10.88
CA VAL A 48 -6.64 15.97 9.48
C VAL A 48 -5.28 15.90 8.77
N PRO A 49 -4.40 16.93 8.78
CA PRO A 49 -3.11 16.83 8.09
C PRO A 49 -2.20 15.76 8.70
N GLN A 50 -2.18 15.63 10.02
CA GLN A 50 -1.40 14.60 10.71
C GLN A 50 -1.97 13.20 10.43
N LEU A 51 -3.29 13.06 10.50
CA LEU A 51 -4.02 11.83 10.25
C LEU A 51 -3.85 11.35 8.80
N THR A 52 -3.95 12.27 7.83
CA THR A 52 -3.76 11.97 6.41
C THR A 52 -2.35 11.44 6.14
N ARG A 53 -1.34 12.10 6.72
CA ARG A 53 0.06 11.66 6.61
C ARG A 53 0.25 10.30 7.27
N PHE A 54 -0.23 10.13 8.49
CA PHE A 54 -0.15 8.88 9.24
C PHE A 54 -0.78 7.72 8.45
N LEU A 55 -2.02 7.88 7.98
CA LEU A 55 -2.71 6.87 7.16
C LEU A 55 -1.93 6.53 5.89
N SER A 56 -1.36 7.53 5.21
CA SER A 56 -0.57 7.31 3.99
C SER A 56 0.70 6.49 4.26
N GLU A 57 1.36 6.74 5.39
CA GLU A 57 2.55 6.00 5.82
C GLU A 57 2.18 4.58 6.25
N THR A 58 1.16 4.41 7.09
CA THR A 58 0.67 3.10 7.55
C THR A 58 0.24 2.21 6.38
N VAL A 59 -0.52 2.75 5.42
CA VAL A 59 -0.93 1.98 4.23
C VAL A 59 0.30 1.60 3.40
N LYS A 60 1.23 2.53 3.17
CA LYS A 60 2.45 2.26 2.41
C LYS A 60 3.30 1.17 3.06
N ASP A 61 3.42 1.18 4.38
CA ASP A 61 4.25 0.20 5.10
C ASP A 61 3.57 -1.17 5.18
N LYS A 62 2.26 -1.26 5.43
CA LYS A 62 1.53 -2.53 5.31
C LYS A 62 1.61 -3.12 3.88
N LEU A 63 1.62 -2.27 2.85
CA LEU A 63 1.79 -2.74 1.46
C LEU A 63 3.20 -3.26 1.18
N LYS A 64 4.24 -2.73 1.85
CA LYS A 64 5.59 -3.31 1.75
C LYS A 64 5.65 -4.69 2.39
N ASP A 65 5.03 -4.87 3.56
CA ASP A 65 5.02 -6.14 4.29
C ASP A 65 4.34 -7.29 3.51
N ILE A 66 3.43 -6.96 2.59
CA ILE A 66 2.76 -7.94 1.71
C ILE A 66 3.71 -8.50 0.63
N GLY A 67 4.93 -7.97 0.49
CA GLY A 67 5.97 -8.53 -0.38
C GLY A 67 5.93 -7.99 -1.82
N PHE A 68 5.57 -6.71 -1.98
CA PHE A 68 5.61 -6.02 -3.28
C PHE A 68 6.97 -5.34 -3.54
N ASP A 69 8.09 -6.03 -3.28
CA ASP A 69 9.46 -5.50 -3.38
C ASP A 69 9.85 -4.86 -4.73
N ARG A 70 9.22 -5.29 -5.84
CA ARG A 70 9.51 -4.78 -7.19
C ARG A 70 8.57 -3.68 -7.69
N TYR A 71 7.68 -3.17 -6.84
CA TYR A 71 6.73 -2.13 -7.22
C TYR A 71 7.04 -0.80 -6.55
N LYS A 72 7.04 0.27 -7.36
CA LYS A 72 6.98 1.64 -6.84
C LYS A 72 5.53 1.95 -6.47
N MET A 73 5.25 2.05 -5.17
CA MET A 73 3.92 2.37 -4.67
C MET A 73 3.77 3.85 -4.35
N VAL A 74 2.63 4.41 -4.73
CA VAL A 74 2.22 5.78 -4.39
C VAL A 74 0.86 5.68 -3.72
N VAL A 75 0.75 6.26 -2.53
CA VAL A 75 -0.48 6.30 -1.75
C VAL A 75 -0.90 7.75 -1.61
N GLN A 76 -2.13 8.06 -1.99
CA GLN A 76 -2.76 9.37 -1.77
C GLN A 76 -3.95 9.16 -0.84
N VAL A 77 -4.00 9.96 0.22
CA VAL A 77 -5.10 9.97 1.18
C VAL A 77 -5.74 11.36 1.13
N VAL A 78 -7.08 11.38 1.09
CA VAL A 78 -7.89 12.60 1.13
C VAL A 78 -8.98 12.37 2.16
N ILE A 79 -9.09 13.26 3.14
CA ILE A 79 -10.14 13.23 4.16
C ILE A 79 -11.08 14.40 3.90
N GLY A 80 -12.33 14.10 3.60
CA GLY A 80 -13.39 15.09 3.43
C GLY A 80 -14.40 15.02 4.56
N GLU A 81 -14.93 16.17 4.98
CA GLU A 81 -16.06 16.23 5.91
C GLU A 81 -17.34 15.85 5.15
N GLN A 82 -18.06 14.83 5.62
CA GLN A 82 -19.30 14.40 4.99
C GLN A 82 -20.45 15.35 5.36
N ARG A 83 -20.54 16.51 4.70
CA ARG A 83 -21.59 17.52 4.89
C ARG A 83 -22.77 17.44 3.93
N GLY A 84 -22.97 16.31 3.25
CA GLY A 84 -23.97 16.17 2.19
C GLY A 84 -23.52 16.67 0.82
N GLU A 85 -22.23 16.93 0.65
CA GLU A 85 -21.62 17.19 -0.66
C GLU A 85 -21.28 15.85 -1.35
N GLY A 86 -21.70 15.71 -2.62
CA GLY A 86 -21.42 14.53 -3.42
C GLY A 86 -19.93 14.45 -3.76
N ALA A 87 -19.23 13.48 -3.20
CA ALA A 87 -17.88 13.12 -3.61
C ALA A 87 -17.92 12.01 -4.67
N LYS A 88 -17.13 12.15 -5.74
CA LYS A 88 -17.01 11.16 -6.82
C LYS A 88 -15.60 10.56 -6.83
#